data_AF-A0A0L0BEP5-F1
#
_entry.id   AF-A0A0L0BEP5-F1
#
_cell.length_a   1.000
_cell.length_b   1.000
_cell.length_c   1.000
_cell.angle_alpha   90.00
_cell.angle_beta   90.00
_cell.angle_gamma   90.00
#
_symmetry.space_group_name_H-M   'P 1'
#
loop_
_entity.id
_entity.type
_entity.pdbx_description
1 polymer ?
#
loop_
_entity_poly.entity_id
_entity_poly.type
_entity_poly.pdbx_seq_one_letter_code
_entity_poly.pdbx_strand_id
1 'polypeptide(L)'
;MDGWGYSDVGCEPWAAVSGAVAAKEAAVRFNAARLAELRRHALTVVLRSWESPAGENFTSYLEERCRELAGTVDLLESSADQLRECGRLVRDAEALQRQAGG
;
A
#
# COMPACT_ATOMS: atom_id res chain seq x y z
N MET A 1 34.03 -27.11 -6.96
CA MET A 1 34.03 -26.78 -8.40
C MET A 1 32.75 -27.34 -8.98
N ASP A 2 32.11 -26.51 -9.80
CA ASP A 2 31.08 -26.82 -10.78
C ASP A 2 29.62 -26.88 -10.32
N GLY A 3 28.87 -25.85 -10.77
CA GLY A 3 27.71 -26.14 -11.59
C GLY A 3 26.33 -25.85 -11.03
N TRP A 4 26.08 -24.67 -10.45
CA TRP A 4 24.72 -24.13 -10.43
C TRP A 4 24.49 -23.34 -11.71
N GLY A 5 24.11 -24.07 -12.76
CA GLY A 5 23.55 -23.51 -13.98
C GLY A 5 22.23 -22.81 -13.65
N TYR A 6 22.31 -21.53 -13.29
CA TYR A 6 21.20 -20.63 -13.52
C TYR A 6 21.05 -20.55 -15.04
N SER A 7 20.10 -21.34 -15.55
CA SER A 7 19.56 -21.11 -16.87
C SER A 7 18.95 -19.72 -16.81
N ASP A 8 19.69 -18.77 -17.37
CA ASP A 8 19.23 -17.47 -17.82
C ASP A 8 18.20 -17.71 -18.93
N VAL A 9 17.04 -18.22 -18.54
CA VAL A 9 15.84 -18.16 -19.37
C VAL A 9 15.45 -16.71 -19.30
N GLY A 10 15.96 -15.93 -20.25
CA GLY A 10 15.77 -14.49 -20.36
C GLY A 10 14.30 -14.13 -20.14
N CYS A 11 13.99 -13.71 -18.92
CA CYS A 11 12.73 -13.07 -18.63
C CYS A 11 12.96 -11.64 -19.09
N GLU A 12 12.52 -11.33 -20.31
CA GLU A 12 12.75 -10.01 -20.86
C GLU A 12 12.28 -8.95 -19.85
N PRO A 13 13.03 -7.84 -19.65
CA PRO A 13 12.79 -6.90 -18.55
C PRO A 13 11.38 -6.30 -18.49
N TRP A 14 10.61 -6.41 -19.58
CA TRP A 14 9.21 -6.01 -19.65
C TRP A 14 8.23 -7.05 -19.10
N ALA A 15 8.56 -8.34 -19.05
CA ALA A 15 7.67 -9.39 -18.54
C ALA A 15 7.51 -9.40 -17.00
N ALA A 16 8.28 -8.56 -16.29
CA ALA A 16 8.30 -8.47 -14.83
C ALA A 16 7.68 -7.17 -14.26
N VAL A 17 7.30 -6.21 -15.11
CA VAL A 17 6.87 -4.87 -14.64
C VAL A 17 5.48 -4.93 -14.03
N SER A 18 4.53 -5.63 -14.65
CA SER A 18 3.18 -5.81 -14.07
C SER A 18 3.22 -6.48 -12.69
N GLY A 19 4.12 -7.44 -12.49
CA GLY A 19 4.37 -8.08 -11.20
C GLY A 19 4.89 -7.11 -10.14
N ALA A 20 5.85 -6.25 -10.51
CA ALA A 20 6.39 -5.23 -9.61
C ALA A 20 5.33 -4.18 -9.21
N VAL A 21 4.48 -3.76 -10.15
CA VAL A 21 3.37 -2.84 -9.87
C VAL A 21 2.35 -3.47 -8.92
N ALA A 22 1.99 -4.74 -9.14
CA ALA A 22 1.08 -5.47 -8.25
C ALA A 22 1.65 -5.63 -6.83
N ALA A 23 2.96 -5.92 -6.71
CA ALA A 23 3.62 -6.00 -5.41
C ALA A 23 3.61 -4.65 -4.66
N LYS A 24 3.81 -3.54 -5.39
CA LYS A 24 3.69 -2.19 -4.81
C LYS A 24 2.27 -1.86 -4.39
N GLU A 25 1.26 -2.18 -5.20
CA GLU A 25 -0.16 -2.02 -4.82
C GLU A 25 -0.44 -2.75 -3.51
N ALA A 26 -0.06 -4.02 -3.40
CA ALA A 26 -0.28 -4.84 -2.22
C ALA A 26 0.40 -4.24 -0.97
N ALA A 27 1.64 -3.78 -1.10
CA ALA A 27 2.36 -3.15 0.00
C ALA A 27 1.69 -1.84 0.47
N VAL A 28 1.21 -1.01 -0.46
CA VAL A 28 0.50 0.22 -0.14
C VAL A 28 -0.82 -0.08 0.59
N ARG A 29 -1.61 -1.04 0.10
CA ARG A 29 -2.87 -1.46 0.76
C ARG A 29 -2.62 -2.01 2.16
N PHE A 30 -1.57 -2.82 2.31
CA PHE A 30 -1.20 -3.35 3.62
C PHE A 30 -0.88 -2.23 4.61
N ASN A 31 -0.10 -1.22 4.18
CA ASN A 31 0.22 -0.07 5.02
C ASN A 31 -1.02 0.78 5.37
N ALA A 32 -1.91 1.03 4.41
CA ALA A 32 -3.18 1.72 4.65
C ALA A 32 -4.02 0.99 5.71
N ALA A 33 -4.20 -0.33 5.56
CA ALA A 33 -4.92 -1.15 6.54
C ALA A 33 -4.27 -1.10 7.93
N ARG A 34 -2.94 -1.12 7.99
CA ARG A 34 -2.21 -1.06 9.27
C ARG A 34 -2.40 0.27 10.00
N LEU A 35 -2.39 1.38 9.27
CA LEU A 35 -2.64 2.72 9.82
C LEU A 35 -4.11 2.90 10.22
N ALA A 36 -5.05 2.40 9.43
CA ALA A 36 -6.47 2.40 9.78
C ALA A 36 -6.74 1.63 11.09
N GLU A 37 -6.06 0.51 11.29
CA GLU A 37 -6.13 -0.27 12.52
C GLU A 37 -5.51 0.48 13.71
N LEU A 38 -4.37 1.16 13.52
CA LEU A 38 -3.76 1.99 14.56
C LEU A 38 -4.71 3.12 14.99
N ARG A 39 -5.31 3.80 14.01
CA ARG A 39 -6.31 4.85 14.24
C ARG A 39 -7.50 4.33 15.03
N ARG A 40 -8.02 3.14 14.69
CA ARG A 40 -9.13 2.52 15.43
C ARG A 40 -8.76 2.30 16.89
N HIS A 41 -7.60 1.73 17.16
CA HIS A 41 -7.11 1.54 18.53
C HIS A 41 -6.96 2.88 19.27
N ALA A 42 -6.39 3.90 18.64
CA ALA A 42 -6.26 5.23 19.23
C ALA A 42 -7.63 5.82 19.62
N LEU A 43 -8.63 5.73 18.74
CA LEU A 43 -9.99 6.20 19.04
C LEU A 43 -10.66 5.45 20.20
N THR A 44 -10.34 4.17 20.43
CA THR A 44 -10.88 3.48 21.63
C THR A 44 -10.35 4.06 22.94
N VAL A 45 -9.17 4.70 22.93
CA VAL A 45 -8.59 5.35 24.11
C VAL A 45 -9.31 6.67 24.43
N VAL A 46 -9.75 7.40 23.39
CA VAL A 46 -10.57 8.61 23.50
C VAL A 46 -11.89 8.35 24.24
N LEU A 47 -12.47 7.16 24.07
CA LEU A 47 -13.75 6.79 24.69
C LEU A 47 -13.66 6.49 26.20
N ARG A 48 -12.47 6.54 26.80
CA ARG A 48 -12.32 6.34 28.25
C ARG A 48 -12.65 7.63 29.01
N SER A 49 -13.12 7.51 30.25
CA SER A 49 -13.35 8.67 31.12
C SER A 49 -12.02 9.29 31.55
N TRP A 50 -11.76 10.52 31.10
CA TRP A 50 -10.54 11.27 31.41
C TRP A 50 -10.91 12.59 32.12
N GLU A 51 -11.17 12.54 33.43
CA GLU A 51 -11.71 13.68 34.21
C GLU A 51 -10.64 14.67 34.70
N SER A 52 -9.50 14.77 33.98
CA SER A 52 -8.42 15.69 34.34
C SER A 52 -8.05 16.56 33.13
N PRO A 53 -7.54 17.79 33.35
CA PRO A 53 -7.06 18.65 32.26
C PRO A 53 -6.00 17.99 31.38
N ALA A 54 -5.14 17.14 31.96
CA ALA A 54 -4.15 16.37 31.20
C ALA A 54 -4.82 15.34 30.26
N GLY A 55 -5.91 14.73 30.73
CA GLY A 55 -6.70 13.78 29.96
C GLY A 55 -7.51 14.43 28.82
N GLU A 56 -8.08 15.61 29.06
CA GLU A 56 -8.75 16.41 28.01
C GLU A 56 -7.76 16.84 26.91
N ASN A 57 -6.58 17.32 27.30
CA ASN A 57 -5.51 17.67 26.36
C ASN A 57 -5.02 16.46 25.55
N PHE A 58 -4.83 15.32 26.21
CA PHE A 58 -4.43 14.08 25.54
C PHE A 58 -5.49 13.61 24.53
N THR A 59 -6.75 13.65 24.92
CA THR A 59 -7.88 13.26 24.05
C THR A 59 -7.96 14.16 22.82
N SER A 60 -7.87 15.48 23.02
CA SER A 60 -7.88 16.46 21.93
C SER A 60 -6.72 16.26 20.96
N TYR A 61 -5.52 16.02 21.48
CA TYR A 61 -4.35 15.67 20.67
C TYR A 61 -4.58 14.39 19.87
N LEU A 62 -5.11 13.34 20.52
CA LEU A 62 -5.31 12.05 19.89
C LEU A 62 -6.36 12.11 18.77
N GLU A 63 -7.42 12.90 18.94
CA GLU A 63 -8.41 13.17 17.90
C GLU A 63 -7.80 13.87 16.68
N GLU A 64 -6.95 14.87 16.89
CA GLU A 64 -6.23 15.54 15.81
C GLU A 64 -5.32 14.57 15.05
N ARG A 65 -4.50 13.79 15.77
CA ARG A 65 -3.64 12.76 15.15
C ARG A 65 -4.47 11.72 14.39
N CYS A 66 -5.64 11.32 14.92
CA CYS A 66 -6.55 10.39 14.24
C CYS A 66 -7.16 10.97 12.96
N ARG A 67 -7.35 12.30 12.88
CA ARG A 67 -7.82 12.99 11.67
C ARG A 67 -6.73 13.02 10.60
N GLU A 68 -5.50 13.35 10.98
CA GLU A 68 -4.35 13.31 10.07
C GLU A 68 -4.06 11.90 9.54
N LEU A 69 -4.16 10.89 10.42
CA LEU A 69 -4.04 9.48 10.02
C LEU A 69 -5.12 9.07 9.03
N ALA A 70 -6.36 9.55 9.19
CA ALA A 70 -7.42 9.28 8.23
C ALA A 70 -7.06 9.81 6.84
N GLY A 71 -6.63 11.07 6.73
CA GLY A 71 -6.19 11.64 5.46
C GLY A 71 -5.00 10.88 4.84
N THR A 72 -4.07 10.39 5.67
CA THR A 72 -2.96 9.55 5.19
C THR A 72 -3.44 8.22 4.63
N VAL A 73 -4.41 7.56 5.29
CA VAL A 73 -5.03 6.32 4.80
C VAL A 73 -5.71 6.56 3.45
N ASP A 74 -6.50 7.62 3.33
CA ASP A 74 -7.21 7.97 2.09
C ASP A 74 -6.22 8.17 0.92
N LEU A 75 -5.08 8.85 1.16
CA LEU A 75 -4.03 9.04 0.17
C LEU A 75 -3.38 7.72 -0.27
N LEU A 76 -3.12 6.80 0.68
CA LEU A 76 -2.56 5.49 0.38
C LEU A 76 -3.55 4.63 -0.41
N GLU A 77 -4.83 4.65 -0.06
CA GLU A 77 -5.89 3.93 -0.78
C GLU A 77 -6.04 4.45 -2.21
N SER A 78 -6.09 5.78 -2.39
CA SER A 78 -6.09 6.40 -3.72
C SER A 78 -4.83 6.03 -4.53
N SER A 79 -3.67 5.99 -3.88
CA SER A 79 -2.41 5.59 -4.55
C SER A 79 -2.43 4.12 -4.97
N ALA A 80 -2.99 3.24 -4.15
CA ALA A 80 -3.17 1.83 -4.50
C ALA A 80 -4.14 1.65 -5.67
N ASP A 81 -5.22 2.44 -5.74
CA ASP A 81 -6.14 2.40 -6.88
C ASP A 81 -5.47 2.88 -8.18
N GLN A 82 -4.63 3.92 -8.10
CA GLN A 82 -3.82 4.37 -9.24
C GLN A 82 -2.80 3.31 -9.68
N LEU A 83 -2.15 2.63 -8.73
CA LEU A 83 -1.22 1.53 -9.03
C LEU A 83 -1.93 0.35 -9.68
N ARG A 84 -3.15 0.02 -9.25
CA ARG A 84 -3.96 -1.03 -9.87
C ARG A 84 -4.26 -0.73 -11.33
N GLU A 85 -4.69 0.50 -11.60
CA GLU A 85 -5.01 0.93 -12.97
C GLU A 85 -3.75 0.95 -13.85
N CYS A 86 -2.64 1.48 -13.33
CA CYS A 86 -1.34 1.38 -14.00
C CYS A 86 -0.95 -0.07 -14.29
N GLY A 87 -1.12 -0.97 -13.32
CA GLY A 87 -0.84 -2.39 -13.50
C GLY A 87 -1.71 -3.05 -14.56
N ARG A 88 -2.96 -2.61 -14.72
CA ARG A 88 -3.84 -3.05 -15.82
C ARG A 88 -3.29 -2.61 -17.18
N LEU A 89 -2.95 -1.33 -17.32
CA LEU A 89 -2.38 -0.80 -18.57
C LEU A 89 -1.06 -1.48 -18.94
N VAL A 90 -0.20 -1.76 -17.96
CA VAL A 90 1.05 -2.48 -18.18
C VAL A 90 0.80 -3.91 -18.66
N ARG A 91 -0.14 -4.64 -18.04
CA ARG A 91 -0.50 -6.00 -18.50
C ARG A 91 -1.06 -5.99 -19.92
N ASP A 92 -1.88 -5.01 -20.25
CA ASP A 92 -2.44 -4.86 -21.60
C ASP A 92 -1.33 -4.60 -22.63
N ALA A 93 -0.35 -3.74 -22.31
CA ALA A 93 0.81 -3.48 -23.14
C ALA A 93 1.71 -4.73 -23.30
N GLU A 94 2.02 -5.43 -22.20
CA GLU A 94 2.77 -6.69 -22.20
C GLU A 94 2.07 -7.76 -23.07
N ALA A 95 0.73 -7.80 -23.09
CA ALA A 95 -0.03 -8.72 -23.91
C ALA A 95 0.03 -8.38 -25.41
N LEU A 96 -0.08 -7.09 -25.77
CA LEU A 96 0.06 -6.64 -27.15
C LEU A 96 1.46 -6.93 -27.71
N GLN A 97 2.50 -6.70 -26.91
CA GLN A 97 3.88 -7.00 -27.31
C GLN A 97 4.09 -8.49 -27.57
N ARG A 98 3.54 -9.35 -26.71
CA ARG A 98 3.58 -10.81 -26.92
C ARG A 98 2.88 -11.27 -28.20
N GLN A 99 1.86 -10.55 -28.65
CA GLN A 99 1.16 -10.85 -29.92
C GLN A 99 1.90 -10.32 -31.15
N ALA A 100 2.65 -9.23 -31.01
CA ALA A 100 3.40 -8.61 -32.12
C ALA A 100 4.78 -9.25 -32.37
N GLY A 101 5.35 -9.92 -31.37
CA GLY A 101 6.65 -10.59 -31.45
C GLY A 101 6.58 -12.11 -31.67
N GLY A 102 5.38 -12.68 -31.87
CA GLY A 102 5.16 -14.07 -32.26
C GLY A 102 4.94 -14.20 -33.76
#